data_AF-A0A661PQ52-F1
#
_entry.id   AF-A0A661PQ52-F1
#
_cell.length_a   1.000
_cell.length_b   1.000
_cell.length_c   1.000
_cell.angle_alpha   90.00
_cell.angle_beta   90.00
_cell.angle_gamma   90.00
#
_symmetry.space_group_name_H-M   'P 1'
#
loop_
_entity.id
_entity.type
_entity.pdbx_description
1 polymer ?
#
loop_
_entity_poly.entity_id
_entity_poly.type
_entity_poly.pdbx_seq_one_letter_code
_entity_poly.pdbx_strand_id
1 'polypeptide(L)'
;MNNQKTYIAVIQCHLVKQRCSGYFCEKAFHERSGAFSGYAGDKDLRILYMTCGGCCGRATHRKLANFIRMSKKREKITKDQIVVHLASCITNDNYHGPPCPHLDYLKELIAKLSLDLVEGTNISPKAEARRLEGRYQLRAGQIDDAEEFFPESGDGDGE
;
A
#
# COMPACT_ATOMS: atom_id res chain seq x y z
N MET A 1 3.30 -9.61 11.40
CA MET A 1 2.12 -8.71 11.52
C MET A 1 1.12 -9.27 12.52
N ASN A 2 0.38 -8.40 13.24
CA ASN A 2 -0.57 -8.83 14.28
C ASN A 2 -1.71 -9.69 13.66
N ASN A 3 -1.93 -10.89 14.21
CA ASN A 3 -2.89 -11.86 13.65
C ASN A 3 -4.37 -11.47 13.84
N GLN A 4 -4.67 -10.26 14.35
CA GLN A 4 -6.03 -9.75 14.50
C GLN A 4 -6.56 -8.99 13.28
N LYS A 5 -5.72 -8.64 12.29
CA LYS A 5 -6.18 -7.89 11.10
C LYS A 5 -7.10 -8.73 10.23
N THR A 6 -8.31 -8.25 9.96
CA THR A 6 -9.31 -8.87 9.07
C THR A 6 -9.71 -7.97 7.91
N TYR A 7 -9.33 -6.69 7.94
CA TYR A 7 -9.67 -5.71 6.91
C TYR A 7 -8.49 -4.81 6.53
N ILE A 8 -8.21 -4.75 5.24
CA ILE A 8 -7.21 -3.87 4.64
C ILE A 8 -7.90 -2.72 3.91
N ALA A 9 -7.58 -1.48 4.29
CA ALA A 9 -7.99 -0.29 3.54
C ALA A 9 -6.81 0.24 2.72
N VAL A 10 -6.87 0.15 1.40
CA VAL A 10 -5.83 0.65 0.51
C VAL A 10 -6.17 2.07 0.04
N ILE A 11 -5.31 3.02 0.40
CA ILE A 11 -5.39 4.42 -0.05
C ILE A 11 -4.50 4.60 -1.28
N GLN A 12 -5.10 5.00 -2.40
CA GLN A 12 -4.42 5.22 -3.68
C GLN A 12 -4.39 6.71 -4.05
N CYS A 13 -3.38 7.15 -4.79
CA CYS A 13 -3.31 8.52 -5.28
C CYS A 13 -4.50 8.81 -6.22
N HIS A 14 -5.23 9.90 -5.96
CA HIS A 14 -6.40 10.26 -6.74
C HIS A 14 -6.06 10.58 -8.20
N LEU A 15 -4.95 11.28 -8.44
CA LEU A 15 -4.50 11.63 -9.80
C LEU A 15 -4.09 10.38 -10.58
N VAL A 16 -3.26 9.52 -10.00
CA VAL A 16 -2.83 8.26 -10.64
C VAL A 16 -4.02 7.37 -10.97
N LYS A 17 -5.04 7.33 -10.11
CA LYS A 17 -6.27 6.55 -10.29
C LYS A 17 -7.20 7.07 -11.39
N GLN A 18 -6.95 8.24 -11.97
CA GLN A 18 -7.67 8.67 -13.19
C GLN A 18 -7.33 7.78 -14.39
N ARG A 19 -6.13 7.16 -14.39
CA ARG A 19 -5.72 6.17 -15.40
C ARG A 19 -5.58 4.75 -14.82
N CYS A 20 -5.06 4.64 -13.61
CA CYS A 20 -4.79 3.34 -12.98
C CYS A 20 -6.09 2.62 -12.59
N SER A 21 -6.29 1.41 -13.09
CA SER A 21 -7.41 0.54 -12.70
C SER A 21 -7.27 0.03 -11.26
N GLY A 22 -6.04 -0.07 -10.75
CA GLY A 22 -5.73 -0.71 -9.46
C GLY A 22 -5.40 -2.20 -9.58
N TYR A 23 -5.38 -2.74 -10.81
CA TYR A 23 -5.13 -4.16 -11.11
C TYR A 23 -3.94 -4.75 -10.36
N PHE A 24 -2.76 -4.13 -10.42
CA PHE A 24 -1.57 -4.68 -9.76
C PHE A 24 -1.66 -4.65 -8.22
N CYS A 25 -2.37 -3.68 -7.63
CA CYS A 25 -2.59 -3.70 -6.18
C CYS A 25 -3.51 -4.86 -5.78
N GLU A 26 -4.52 -5.15 -6.61
CA GLU A 26 -5.45 -6.25 -6.42
C GLU A 26 -4.79 -7.60 -6.61
N LYS A 27 -4.04 -7.78 -7.70
CA LYS A 27 -3.23 -8.98 -7.94
C LYS A 27 -2.26 -9.25 -6.78
N ALA A 28 -1.51 -8.23 -6.33
CA ALA A 28 -0.57 -8.38 -5.22
C ALA A 28 -1.27 -8.76 -3.91
N PHE A 29 -2.48 -8.25 -3.67
CA PHE A 29 -3.27 -8.70 -2.53
C PHE A 29 -3.69 -10.15 -2.69
N HIS A 30 -4.23 -10.54 -3.84
CA HIS A 30 -4.70 -11.91 -4.11
C HIS A 30 -3.58 -12.94 -3.95
N GLU A 31 -2.40 -12.65 -4.51
CA GLU A 31 -1.21 -13.50 -4.44
C GLU A 31 -0.42 -13.36 -3.13
N ARG A 32 -0.84 -12.48 -2.22
CA ARG A 32 -0.13 -12.13 -0.96
C ARG A 32 1.34 -11.81 -1.21
N SER A 33 1.61 -10.98 -2.21
CA SER A 33 2.96 -10.57 -2.61
C SER A 33 3.25 -9.10 -2.30
N GLY A 34 4.52 -8.69 -2.44
CA GLY A 34 4.97 -7.34 -2.12
C GLY A 34 4.65 -6.98 -0.66
N ALA A 35 4.06 -5.80 -0.44
CA ALA A 35 3.70 -5.34 0.91
C ALA A 35 2.58 -6.17 1.58
N PHE A 36 2.04 -7.20 0.92
CA PHE A 36 1.07 -8.13 1.48
C PHE A 36 1.66 -9.46 1.94
N SER A 37 2.97 -9.69 1.77
CA SER A 37 3.65 -10.95 2.14
C SER A 37 3.55 -11.30 3.63
N GLY A 38 3.45 -10.28 4.49
CA GLY A 38 3.31 -10.47 5.95
C GLY A 38 1.93 -10.96 6.41
N TYR A 39 0.96 -11.12 5.50
CA TYR A 39 -0.37 -11.65 5.81
C TYR A 39 -0.44 -13.15 5.47
N ALA A 40 -0.97 -13.95 6.40
CA ALA A 40 -1.16 -15.38 6.17
C ALA A 40 -2.07 -15.64 4.96
N GLY A 41 -1.66 -16.60 4.11
CA GLY A 41 -2.33 -16.87 2.83
C GLY A 41 -3.71 -17.52 2.96
N ASP A 42 -3.94 -18.28 4.02
CA ASP A 42 -5.20 -18.93 4.37
C ASP A 42 -6.19 -18.02 5.10
N LYS A 43 -5.75 -16.82 5.49
CA LYS A 43 -6.58 -15.88 6.22
C LYS A 43 -7.59 -15.18 5.33
N ASP A 44 -8.86 -15.26 5.71
CA ASP A 44 -9.92 -14.48 5.12
C ASP A 44 -9.74 -12.99 5.45
N LEU A 45 -9.29 -12.23 4.45
CA LEU A 45 -9.04 -10.81 4.52
C LEU A 45 -9.95 -10.10 3.54
N ARG A 46 -10.61 -9.04 4.00
CA ARG A 46 -11.35 -8.14 3.11
C ARG A 46 -10.50 -6.94 2.75
N ILE A 47 -10.62 -6.50 1.51
CA ILE A 47 -9.89 -5.34 1.00
C ILE A 47 -10.85 -4.28 0.48
N LEU A 48 -10.58 -3.02 0.81
CA LEU A 48 -11.33 -1.86 0.33
C LEU A 48 -10.37 -0.86 -0.29
N TYR A 49 -10.60 -0.55 -1.57
CA TYR A 49 -9.84 0.47 -2.30
C TYR A 49 -10.54 1.82 -2.22
N MET A 50 -9.79 2.87 -1.89
CA MET A 50 -10.27 4.24 -1.97
C MET A 50 -9.14 5.20 -2.35
N THR A 51 -9.48 6.32 -2.98
CA THR A 51 -8.49 7.35 -3.30
C THR A 51 -8.29 8.32 -2.14
N CYS A 52 -7.11 8.96 -2.07
CA CYS A 52 -6.82 10.06 -1.13
C CYS A 52 -7.73 11.30 -1.34
N GLY A 53 -8.48 11.33 -2.45
CA GLY A 53 -9.51 12.33 -2.77
C GLY A 53 -8.98 13.67 -3.28
N GLY A 54 -7.82 13.67 -3.93
CA GLY A 54 -7.20 14.85 -4.55
C GLY A 54 -6.23 15.56 -3.60
N CYS A 55 -5.25 16.28 -4.15
CA CYS A 55 -4.24 16.99 -3.35
C CYS A 55 -4.89 18.09 -2.50
N CYS A 56 -4.56 18.24 -1.21
CA CYS A 56 -3.46 17.63 -0.45
C CYS A 56 -3.73 16.24 0.18
N GLY A 57 -4.84 15.58 -0.17
CA GLY A 57 -5.18 14.24 0.34
C GLY A 57 -6.02 14.27 1.62
N ARG A 58 -6.50 15.45 2.04
CA ARG A 58 -7.31 15.66 3.26
C ARG A 58 -8.58 14.81 3.30
N ALA A 59 -9.09 14.34 2.17
CA ALA A 59 -10.25 13.46 2.13
C ALA A 59 -10.00 12.08 2.76
N THR A 60 -8.73 11.65 2.85
CA THR A 60 -8.32 10.38 3.47
C THR A 60 -8.90 10.21 4.87
N HIS A 61 -8.78 11.23 5.73
CA HIS A 61 -9.29 11.19 7.10
C HIS A 61 -10.81 10.96 7.15
N ARG A 62 -11.60 11.75 6.41
CA ARG A 62 -13.08 11.61 6.43
C ARG A 62 -13.55 10.28 5.84
N LYS A 63 -12.84 9.75 4.83
CA LYS A 63 -13.15 8.45 4.22
C LYS A 63 -12.87 7.31 5.21
N LEU A 64 -11.72 7.31 5.86
CA LEU A 64 -11.36 6.31 6.88
C LEU A 64 -12.26 6.42 8.11
N ALA A 65 -12.56 7.63 8.60
CA ALA A 65 -13.49 7.83 9.70
C ALA A 65 -14.90 7.30 9.37
N ASN A 66 -15.37 7.52 8.13
CA ASN A 66 -16.61 6.93 7.65
C ASN A 66 -16.54 5.40 7.63
N PHE A 67 -15.45 4.84 7.08
CA PHE A 67 -15.24 3.39 7.01
C PHE A 67 -15.23 2.74 8.40
N ILE A 68 -14.48 3.27 9.37
CA ILE A 68 -14.46 2.80 10.76
C ILE A 68 -15.88 2.81 11.34
N ARG A 69 -16.60 3.91 11.18
CA ARG A 69 -17.97 4.06 11.72
C ARG A 69 -18.94 3.06 11.08
N MET A 70 -18.86 2.85 9.76
CA MET A 70 -19.76 1.96 9.04
C MET A 70 -19.48 0.49 9.30
N SER A 71 -18.22 0.08 9.23
CA SER A 71 -17.79 -1.29 9.53
C SER A 71 -18.13 -1.69 10.96
N LYS A 72 -17.89 -0.82 11.95
CA LYS A 72 -18.33 -1.04 13.34
C LYS A 72 -19.85 -1.15 13.47
N LYS A 73 -20.61 -0.25 12.83
CA LYS A 73 -22.08 -0.22 12.95
C LYS A 73 -22.76 -1.42 12.29
N ARG A 74 -22.23 -1.89 11.17
CA ARG A 74 -22.86 -2.94 10.35
C ARG A 74 -22.37 -4.33 10.71
N GLU A 75 -21.10 -4.45 11.09
CA GLU A 75 -20.41 -5.74 11.17
C GLU A 75 -19.59 -5.89 12.47
N LYS A 76 -19.65 -4.90 13.38
CA LYS A 76 -18.90 -4.89 14.65
C LYS A 76 -17.37 -4.96 14.49
N ILE A 77 -16.84 -4.63 13.31
CA ILE A 77 -15.41 -4.53 13.07
C ILE A 77 -14.85 -3.34 13.86
N THR A 78 -13.79 -3.60 14.63
CA THR A 78 -13.09 -2.61 15.47
C THR A 78 -11.80 -2.14 14.80
N LYS A 79 -11.22 -1.04 15.29
CA LYS A 79 -10.03 -0.42 14.67
C LYS A 79 -8.81 -1.34 14.67
N ASP A 80 -8.65 -2.15 15.72
CA ASP A 80 -7.61 -3.15 15.88
C ASP A 80 -7.65 -4.25 14.80
N GLN A 81 -8.81 -4.47 14.17
CA GLN A 81 -8.96 -5.40 13.04
C GLN A 81 -8.67 -4.76 11.68
N ILE A 82 -8.48 -3.44 11.63
CA ILE A 82 -8.24 -2.67 10.40
C ILE A 82 -6.76 -2.30 10.31
N VAL A 83 -6.23 -2.38 9.09
CA VAL A 83 -4.91 -1.84 8.73
C VAL A 83 -5.04 -1.02 7.45
N VAL A 84 -4.34 0.11 7.39
CA VAL A 84 -4.32 0.99 6.22
C VAL A 84 -3.04 0.72 5.44
N HIS A 85 -3.16 0.54 4.13
CA HIS A 85 -2.02 0.58 3.22
C HIS A 85 -2.04 1.89 2.44
N LEU A 86 -0.95 2.66 2.48
CA LEU A 86 -0.72 3.69 1.48
C LEU A 86 -0.08 3.04 0.26
N ALA A 87 -0.75 3.07 -0.89
CA ALA A 87 -0.32 2.33 -2.07
C ALA A 87 1.04 2.79 -2.62
N SER A 88 1.71 1.93 -3.39
CA SER A 88 3.03 2.24 -3.98
C SER A 88 3.05 3.49 -4.86
N CYS A 89 1.92 3.89 -5.45
CA CYS A 89 1.78 5.14 -6.19
C CYS A 89 1.76 6.41 -5.32
N ILE A 90 1.66 6.27 -4.00
CA ILE A 90 1.80 7.35 -3.02
C ILE A 90 3.19 7.29 -2.39
N THR A 91 3.70 6.10 -2.07
CA THR A 91 4.85 5.96 -1.17
C THR A 91 6.20 5.87 -1.87
N ASN A 92 6.25 5.44 -3.13
CA ASN A 92 7.51 5.12 -3.79
C ASN A 92 7.71 5.97 -5.05
N ASP A 93 8.96 6.24 -5.41
CA ASP A 93 9.30 6.74 -6.74
C ASP A 93 9.08 5.63 -7.77
N ASN A 94 8.33 5.92 -8.83
CA ASN A 94 7.96 4.96 -9.85
C ASN A 94 7.59 5.65 -11.16
N TYR A 95 7.09 4.88 -12.14
CA TYR A 95 6.67 5.41 -13.44
C TYR A 95 5.64 6.55 -13.36
N HIS A 96 4.81 6.59 -12.32
CA HIS A 96 3.83 7.66 -12.11
C HIS A 96 4.44 8.97 -11.60
N GLY A 97 5.69 8.95 -11.15
CA GLY A 97 6.40 10.09 -10.58
C GLY A 97 7.03 9.77 -9.21
N PRO A 98 7.63 10.79 -8.58
CA PRO A 98 8.21 10.68 -7.25
C PRO A 98 7.14 10.36 -6.19
N PRO A 99 7.55 10.01 -4.95
CA PRO A 99 6.65 9.85 -3.83
C PRO A 99 5.76 11.09 -3.64
N CYS A 100 4.57 10.88 -3.10
CA CYS A 100 3.62 11.97 -2.86
C CYS A 100 4.25 13.03 -1.95
N PRO A 101 4.23 14.32 -2.32
CA PRO A 101 4.78 15.38 -1.47
C PRO A 101 3.98 15.60 -0.17
N HIS A 102 2.82 14.96 -0.04
CA HIS A 102 1.99 15.00 1.16
C HIS A 102 2.00 13.68 1.94
N LEU A 103 2.98 12.80 1.69
CA LEU A 103 3.06 11.49 2.33
C LEU A 103 2.98 11.60 3.85
N ASP A 104 3.81 12.42 4.49
CA ASP A 104 3.81 12.55 5.96
C ASP A 104 2.50 13.13 6.49
N TYR A 105 1.92 14.11 5.78
CA TYR A 105 0.59 14.63 6.11
C TYR A 105 -0.48 13.53 6.07
N LEU A 106 -0.43 12.62 5.10
CA LEU A 106 -1.35 11.47 5.05
C LEU A 106 -1.14 10.52 6.24
N LYS A 107 0.12 10.26 6.63
CA LYS A 107 0.46 9.44 7.81
C LYS A 107 -0.13 10.05 9.08
N GLU A 108 0.02 11.36 9.27
CA GLU A 108 -0.58 12.08 10.41
C GLU A 108 -2.10 11.96 10.46
N LEU A 109 -2.77 12.10 9.31
CA LEU A 109 -4.23 11.95 9.23
C LEU A 109 -4.69 10.55 9.62
N ILE A 110 -3.93 9.51 9.28
CA ILE A 110 -4.23 8.12 9.63
C ILE A 110 -3.93 7.88 11.12
N ALA A 111 -2.81 8.39 11.63
CA ALA A 111 -2.43 8.29 13.04
C ALA A 111 -3.46 8.92 13.98
N LYS A 112 -4.07 10.05 13.60
CA LYS A 112 -5.19 10.69 14.34
C LYS A 112 -6.41 9.79 14.51
N LEU A 113 -6.56 8.77 13.67
CA LEU A 113 -7.63 7.77 13.77
C LEU A 113 -7.23 6.53 14.56
N SER A 114 -5.98 6.43 15.04
CA SER A 114 -5.42 5.26 15.74
C SER A 114 -5.57 3.98 14.91
N LEU A 115 -5.18 4.06 13.64
CA LEU A 115 -5.14 2.92 12.72
C LEU A 115 -3.69 2.52 12.45
N ASP A 116 -3.44 1.22 12.34
CA ASP A 116 -2.15 0.73 11.88
C ASP A 116 -1.94 1.09 10.41
N LEU A 117 -0.68 1.34 10.07
CA LEU A 117 -0.27 1.81 8.74
C LEU A 117 0.85 0.93 8.18
N VAL A 118 0.70 0.57 6.92
CA VAL A 118 1.71 -0.08 6.09
C VAL A 118 1.92 0.77 4.85
N GLU A 119 3.17 0.90 4.41
CA GLU A 119 3.49 1.65 3.21
C GLU A 119 3.85 0.71 2.07
N GLY A 120 3.09 0.79 0.99
CA GLY A 120 3.26 -0.02 -0.20
C GLY A 120 2.08 -0.95 -0.47
N THR A 121 2.06 -1.45 -1.69
CA THR A 121 1.18 -2.52 -2.16
C THR A 121 1.97 -3.42 -3.11
N ASN A 122 1.83 -3.22 -4.41
CA ASN A 122 2.58 -3.95 -5.42
C ASN A 122 4.02 -3.41 -5.53
N ILE A 123 4.99 -4.33 -5.47
CA ILE A 123 6.39 -4.09 -5.79
C ILE A 123 6.62 -4.56 -7.23
N SER A 124 7.02 -3.65 -8.12
CA SER A 124 7.29 -3.98 -9.53
C SER A 124 8.78 -4.26 -9.70
N PRO A 125 9.20 -5.43 -10.20
CA PRO A 125 10.61 -5.75 -10.42
C PRO A 125 11.33 -4.70 -11.28
N LYS A 126 10.66 -4.24 -12.34
CA LYS A 126 11.17 -3.17 -13.21
C LYS A 126 11.35 -1.85 -12.48
N ALA A 127 10.43 -1.49 -11.57
CA ALA A 127 10.57 -0.27 -10.79
C ALA A 127 11.69 -0.41 -9.74
N GLU A 128 11.87 -1.60 -9.16
CA GLU A 128 12.95 -1.86 -8.21
C GLU A 128 14.32 -1.79 -8.87
N ALA A 129 14.49 -2.46 -10.02
CA ALA A 129 15.72 -2.38 -10.82
C ALA A 129 16.09 -0.91 -11.13
N ARG A 130 15.10 -0.09 -11.52
CA ARG A 130 15.32 1.34 -11.77
C ARG A 130 15.73 2.13 -10.53
N ARG A 131 15.32 1.73 -9.33
CA ARG A 131 15.77 2.36 -8.08
C ARG A 131 17.18 1.95 -7.72
N LEU A 132 17.52 0.67 -7.90
CA LEU A 132 18.88 0.16 -7.72
C LEU A 132 19.87 0.81 -8.71
N GLU A 133 19.43 1.07 -9.94
CA GLU A 133 20.18 1.83 -10.96
C GLU A 133 20.29 3.34 -10.67
N GLY A 134 19.64 3.84 -9.60
CA GLY A 134 19.60 5.27 -9.27
C GLY A 134 18.74 6.14 -10.19
N ARG A 135 17.93 5.53 -11.08
CA ARG A 135 16.99 6.24 -11.97
C ARG A 135 15.73 6.70 -11.25
N TYR A 136 15.37 6.03 -10.17
CA TYR A 136 14.29 6.38 -9.24
C TYR A 136 14.84 6.51 -7.82
N GLN A 137 14.27 7.41 -7.02
CA GLN A 137 14.69 7.61 -5.64
C GLN A 137 14.29 6.42 -4.75
N LEU A 138 15.25 5.95 -3.95
CA LEU A 138 15.01 5.04 -2.83
C LEU A 138 14.48 5.85 -1.64
N ARG A 139 13.43 5.35 -0.98
CA ARG A 139 13.03 5.86 0.33
C ARG A 139 13.80 5.12 1.42
N ALA A 140 13.98 5.76 2.57
CA ALA A 140 14.54 5.11 3.75
C ALA A 140 13.76 3.84 4.11
N GLY A 141 14.46 2.72 4.35
CA GLY A 141 13.87 1.43 4.69
C GLY A 141 13.33 0.59 3.52
N GLN A 142 13.50 1.01 2.26
CA GLN A 142 13.04 0.22 1.11
C GLN A 142 14.04 -0.85 0.63
N ILE A 143 15.31 -0.74 1.03
CA ILE A 143 16.38 -1.66 0.59
C ILE A 143 16.28 -2.98 1.37
N ASP A 144 15.90 -2.92 2.65
CA ASP A 144 15.72 -4.09 3.52
C ASP A 144 14.63 -5.05 2.99
N ASP A 145 13.59 -4.52 2.32
CA ASP A 145 12.52 -5.31 1.69
C ASP A 145 12.94 -5.96 0.36
N ALA A 146 14.02 -5.48 -0.27
CA ALA A 146 14.44 -5.92 -1.61
C ALA A 146 15.36 -7.15 -1.56
N GLU A 147 16.23 -7.26 -0.56
CA GLU A 147 17.11 -8.42 -0.36
C GLU A 147 16.33 -9.71 -0.02
N GLU A 148 15.16 -9.60 0.63
CA GLU A 148 14.26 -10.75 0.87
C GLU A 148 13.49 -11.21 -0.39
N PHE A 149 13.35 -10.35 -1.41
CA PHE A 149 12.45 -10.59 -2.53
C PHE A 149 13.14 -11.07 -3.82
N PHE A 150 14.45 -10.88 -3.91
CA PHE A 150 15.29 -11.37 -5.02
C PHE A 150 16.36 -12.33 -4.47
N PRO A 151 16.04 -13.62 -4.24
CA PRO A 151 17.11 -14.61 -4.07
C PRO A 151 17.95 -14.60 -5.35
N GLU A 152 19.27 -14.70 -5.23
CA GLU A 152 20.24 -14.67 -6.33
C GLU A 152 19.67 -15.34 -7.59
N SER A 153 19.45 -14.55 -8.64
CA SER A 153 19.09 -15.07 -9.94
C SER A 153 20.24 -15.95 -10.43
N GLY A 154 20.04 -17.27 -10.39
CA GLY A 154 20.80 -18.18 -11.23
C GLY A 154 20.61 -17.74 -12.68
N ASP A 155 21.73 -17.65 -13.39
CA ASP A 155 21.81 -17.30 -14.80
C ASP A 155 20.76 -18.08 -15.61
N GLY A 156 19.96 -17.35 -16.39
CA GLY A 156 18.86 -17.92 -17.16
C GLY A 156 18.40 -16.96 -18.24
N ASP A 157 19.11 -17.02 -19.37
CA ASP A 157 18.81 -16.34 -20.63
C ASP A 157 17.37 -16.58 -21.11
N GLY A 158 16.76 -15.60 -21.79
CA GLY A 158 15.53 -15.85 -22.55
C GLY A 158 14.80 -14.60 -23.03
N GLU A 159 15.16 -14.18 -24.26
CA GLU A 159 14.43 -13.38 -25.28
C GLU A 159 13.28 -12.42 -24.88
#